data_AF-A0A2P8FBF9-F1
#
_entry.id   AF-A0A2P8FBF9-F1
#
_cell.length_a   1.000
_cell.length_b   1.000
_cell.length_c   1.000
_cell.angle_alpha   90.00
_cell.angle_beta   90.00
_cell.angle_gamma   90.00
#
_symmetry.space_group_name_H-M   'P 1'
#
loop_
_entity.id
_entity.type
_entity.pdbx_description
1 polymer ?
#
loop_
_entity_poly.entity_id
_entity_poly.type
_entity_poly.pdbx_seq_one_letter_code
_entity_poly.pdbx_strand_id
1 'polypeptide(L)' 'MNYYLIKKQTGELTIMEVKEADEASFQEQYEGQILLHGSSIQTILIAYGELLNESTGE' A
#
# COMPACT_ATOMS: atom_id res chain seq x y z
N MET A 1 -6.04 13.27 2.59
CA MET A 1 -5.09 12.21 3.03
C MET A 1 -5.26 11.01 2.12
N ASN A 2 -4.17 10.33 1.77
CA ASN A 2 -4.18 9.10 0.98
C ASN A 2 -3.47 7.98 1.73
N TYR A 3 -3.90 6.75 1.49
CA TYR A 3 -3.34 5.55 2.09
C TYR A 3 -2.72 4.70 0.98
N TYR A 4 -1.56 4.14 1.27
CA TYR A 4 -0.79 3.33 0.34
C TYR A 4 -0.43 2.00 0.97
N LEU A 5 -0.62 0.92 0.22
CA LEU A 5 -0.05 -0.38 0.54
C LEU A 5 1.26 -0.53 -0.24
N ILE A 6 2.37 -0.65 0.48
CA ILE A 6 3.69 -0.87 -0.11
C ILE A 6 4.23 -2.25 0.25
N LYS A 7 5.01 -2.84 -0.64
CA LYS A 7 5.82 -4.04 -0.41
C LYS A 7 7.28 -3.65 -0.32
N LYS A 8 7.86 -3.73 0.87
CA LYS A 8 9.28 -3.48 1.09
C LYS A 8 10.11 -4.55 0.37
N GLN A 9 11.37 -4.24 0.10
CA GLN A 9 12.33 -5.18 -0.49
C GLN A 9 12.51 -6.46 0.34
N THR A 10 12.25 -6.42 1.65
CA THR A 10 12.26 -7.58 2.56
C THR A 10 11.06 -8.52 2.36
N GLY A 11 10.08 -8.13 1.54
CA GLY A 11 8.82 -8.84 1.35
C GLY A 11 7.71 -8.43 2.32
N GLU A 12 8.02 -7.60 3.32
CA GLU A 12 7.04 -7.09 4.28
C GLU A 12 6.08 -6.11 3.61
N LEU A 13 4.78 -6.32 3.84
CA LEU A 13 3.71 -5.41 3.43
C LEU A 13 3.46 -4.37 4.51
N THR A 14 3.42 -3.09 4.14
CA THR A 14 3.21 -1.98 5.07
C THR A 14 2.17 -1.03 4.53
N ILE A 15 1.28 -0.55 5.40
CA ILE A 15 0.33 0.51 5.07
C ILE A 15 0.89 1.85 5.54
N MET A 16 0.93 2.83 4.66
CA MET A 16 1.39 4.19 4.95
C MET A 16 0.28 5.19 4.69
N GLU A 17 0.08 6.11 5.64
CA GLU A 17 -0.76 7.28 5.48
C GLU A 17 0.10 8.45 5.00
N VAL A 18 -0.31 9.06 3.89
CA VAL A 18 0.45 10.09 3.18
C VAL A 18 -0.45 11.32 3.03
N LYS A 19 0.10 12.49 3.36
CA LYS A 19 -0.63 13.75 3.14
C LYS A 19 -0.63 14.06 1.64
N GLU A 20 -1.69 14.67 1.15
CA GLU A 20 -1.81 15.04 -0.27
C GLU A 20 -0.65 15.92 -0.75
N ALA A 21 -0.14 16.80 0.13
CA ALA A 21 1.01 17.64 -0.18
C ALA A 21 2.33 16.86 -0.38
N ASP A 22 2.46 15.69 0.22
CA ASP A 22 3.66 14.85 0.19
C ASP A 22 3.55 13.70 -0.83
N GLU A 23 2.41 13.57 -1.51
CA GLU A 23 2.09 12.44 -2.36
C GLU A 23 3.06 12.27 -3.54
N ALA A 24 3.43 13.38 -4.20
CA ALA A 24 4.34 13.33 -5.34
C ALA A 24 5.72 12.78 -4.92
N SER A 25 6.28 13.28 -3.81
CA SER A 25 7.55 12.81 -3.27
C SER A 25 7.47 11.35 -2.77
N PHE A 26 6.35 10.97 -2.17
CA PHE A 26 6.12 9.60 -1.74
C PHE A 26 6.08 8.61 -2.92
N GLN A 27 5.35 8.95 -3.98
CA GLN A 27 5.26 8.11 -5.17
C GLN A 27 6.62 7.92 -5.84
N GLU A 28 7.43 8.99 -5.93
CA GLU A 28 8.79 8.90 -6.46
C GLU A 28 9.70 8.03 -5.58
N GLN A 29 9.63 8.19 -4.25
CA GLN A 29 10.46 7.42 -3.31
C GLN A 29 10.13 5.92 -3.28
N TYR A 30 8.84 5.58 -3.37
CA TYR A 30 8.35 4.20 -3.27
C TYR A 30 7.93 3.64 -4.63
N GLU A 31 8.40 4.24 -5.72
CA GLU A 31 8.17 3.75 -7.07
C GLU A 31 8.56 2.27 -7.19
N GLY A 32 7.65 1.45 -7.75
CA GLY A 32 7.83 0.00 -7.86
C GLY A 32 7.61 -0.81 -6.57
N GLN A 33 7.43 -0.15 -5.41
CA GLN A 33 7.04 -0.80 -4.14
C GLN A 33 5.55 -0.62 -3.83
N ILE A 34 4.89 0.37 -4.43
CA ILE A 34 3.46 0.63 -4.25
C ILE A 34 2.65 -0.47 -4.95
N LEU A 35 1.84 -1.18 -4.18
CA LEU A 35 0.91 -2.19 -4.69
C LEU A 35 -0.47 -1.60 -4.94
N LEU A 36 -0.96 -0.77 -4.01
CA LEU A 36 -2.29 -0.16 -4.06
C LEU A 36 -2.28 1.21 -3.38
N HIS A 37 -3.21 2.05 -3.79
CA HIS A 37 -3.51 3.33 -3.14
C HIS A 37 -5.03 3.51 -2.97
N GLY A 38 -5.43 4.30 -1.98
CA GLY A 38 -6.84 4.56 -1.71
C GLY A 38 -7.04 5.78 -0.82
N SER A 39 -8.20 6.43 -0.97
CA SER A 39 -8.59 7.58 -0.16
C SER A 39 -9.13 7.21 1.22
N SER A 40 -9.26 5.91 1.52
CA SER A 40 -9.70 5.38 2.80
C SER A 40 -8.86 4.18 3.23
N ILE A 41 -8.56 4.12 4.53
CA ILE A 41 -7.87 2.98 5.15
C ILE A 41 -8.64 1.67 4.95
N GLN A 42 -9.97 1.72 4.89
CA GLN A 42 -10.81 0.54 4.71
C GLN A 42 -10.53 -0.14 3.36
N THR A 43 -10.38 0.65 2.30
CA THR A 43 -10.04 0.12 0.96
C THR A 43 -8.70 -0.60 0.97
N ILE A 44 -7.71 -0.04 1.67
CA ILE A 44 -6.38 -0.65 1.79
C ILE A 44 -6.43 -1.94 2.61
N LEU A 45 -7.18 -1.97 3.71
CA LEU A 45 -7.32 -3.17 4.55
C LEU A 45 -8.01 -4.32 3.83
N ILE A 46 -9.03 -4.03 3.00
CA ILE A 46 -9.70 -5.04 2.17
C ILE A 46 -8.71 -5.63 1.18
N ALA A 47 -8.02 -4.79 0.40
CA ALA A 47 -7.04 -5.25 -0.58
C ALA A 47 -5.88 -6.03 0.07
N TYR A 48 -5.44 -5.60 1.26
CA TYR A 48 -4.46 -6.33 2.05
C TYR A 48 -4.96 -7.73 2.45
N GLY A 49 -6.21 -7.83 2.91
CA GLY A 49 -6.84 -9.11 3.24
C GLY A 49 -6.98 -10.04 2.03
N GLU A 50 -7.32 -9.50 0.87
CA GLU A 50 -7.39 -10.25 -0.40
C GLU A 50 -6.03 -10.81 -0.80
N LEU A 51 -4.96 -9.99 -0.74
CA LEU A 51 -3.59 -10.43 -1.02
C LEU A 51 -3.11 -11.56 -0.10
N LEU A 52 -3.47 -11.49 1.20
CA LEU A 52 -3.18 -12.56 2.14
C LEU A 52 -3.94 -13.84 1.77
N ASN A 53 -5.21 -13.72 1.39
CA ASN A 53 -6.05 -14.87 1.05
C ASN A 53 -5.58 -15.55 -0.24
N GLU A 54 -5.17 -14.77 -1.25
CA GLU A 54 -4.54 -15.29 -2.48
C GLU A 54 -3.20 -15.97 -2.20
N SER A 55 -2.39 -15.45 -1.27
CA SER A 55 -1.10 -16.06 -0.90
C SER A 55 -1.23 -17.33 -0.06
N THR A 56 -2.41 -17.60 0.52
CA THR A 56 -2.68 -18.76 1.39
C THR A 56 -3.53 -19.83 0.67
N GLY A 57 -3.87 -19.60 -0.59
CA GLY A 57 -4.76 -20.44 -1.40
C GLY A 57 -4.06 -21.53 -2.23
N GLU A 58 -2.82 -21.91 -1.90
CA GLU A 58 -2.08 -23.03 -2.53
C GLU A 58 -1.75 -24.14 -1.51
#